data_AF-A0A1C6FCY3-F1
#
_entry.id   AF-A0A1C6FCY3-F1
#
_cell.length_a   1.000
_cell.length_b   1.000
_cell.length_c   1.000
_cell.angle_alpha   90.00
_cell.angle_beta   90.00
_cell.angle_gamma   90.00
#
_symmetry.space_group_name_H-M   'P 1'
#
loop_
_entity.id
_entity.type
_entity.pdbx_description
1 polymer ?
#
loop_
_entity_poly.entity_id
_entity_poly.type
_entity_poly.pdbx_seq_one_letter_code
_entity_poly.pdbx_strand_id
1 'polypeptide(L)'
;MVTDADVLKRWKYIAQEDEKLLILIGGPGSGKSKLIRELTFQDGWKICEARELFDDEFLEIPRADRPEKAISLISTAIHRLNARVVMIDNVEFLFAPILNLNPVQMLKDLSKECPIIVSWRGSLEGNTLYFEHNGDPKYAKFTIEDPKHVMSLD
;
A
#
# COMPACT_ATOMS: atom_id res chain seq x y z
N MET A 1 3.65 -5.51 -20.20
CA MET A 1 3.00 -4.45 -19.40
C MET A 1 1.87 -5.11 -18.64
N VAL A 2 1.87 -5.00 -17.31
CA VAL A 2 0.79 -5.53 -16.46
C VAL A 2 -0.49 -4.74 -16.74
N THR A 3 -1.63 -5.44 -16.85
CA THR A 3 -2.95 -4.87 -17.12
C THR A 3 -3.88 -4.96 -15.90
N ASP A 4 -5.01 -4.25 -15.94
CA ASP A 4 -6.07 -4.36 -14.93
C ASP A 4 -6.59 -5.80 -14.82
N ALA A 5 -6.75 -6.49 -15.95
CA ALA A 5 -7.13 -7.90 -16.00
C ALA A 5 -6.13 -8.81 -15.25
N ASP A 6 -4.82 -8.53 -15.35
CA ASP A 6 -3.80 -9.28 -14.62
C ASP A 6 -3.91 -9.06 -13.11
N VAL A 7 -4.13 -7.81 -12.68
CA VAL A 7 -4.33 -7.46 -11.27
C VAL A 7 -5.59 -8.14 -10.74
N LEU A 8 -6.70 -8.07 -11.47
CA LEU A 8 -7.96 -8.72 -11.07
C LEU A 8 -7.81 -10.24 -10.96
N LYS A 9 -7.07 -10.85 -11.88
CA LYS A 9 -6.77 -12.29 -11.82
C LYS A 9 -5.98 -12.64 -10.57
N ARG A 10 -4.95 -11.86 -10.22
CA ARG A 10 -4.17 -12.09 -8.99
C ARG A 10 -5.02 -11.85 -7.74
N TRP A 11 -5.77 -10.76 -7.73
CA TRP A 11 -6.59 -10.32 -6.61
C TRP A 11 -7.64 -11.36 -6.19
N LYS A 12 -8.21 -12.11 -7.14
CA LYS A 12 -9.14 -13.21 -6.86
C LYS A 12 -8.60 -14.26 -5.89
N TYR A 13 -7.28 -14.49 -5.87
CA TYR A 13 -6.65 -15.41 -4.94
C TYR A 13 -6.40 -14.75 -3.58
N ILE A 14 -5.76 -13.57 -3.59
CA ILE A 14 -5.42 -12.82 -2.38
C ILE A 14 -6.66 -12.46 -1.55
N ALA A 15 -7.78 -12.14 -2.20
CA ALA A 15 -9.03 -11.80 -1.52
C ALA A 15 -9.64 -12.96 -0.69
N GLN A 16 -9.15 -14.18 -0.87
CA GLN A 16 -9.57 -15.38 -0.11
C GLN A 16 -8.65 -15.66 1.10
N GLU A 17 -7.56 -14.92 1.24
CA GLU A 17 -6.58 -15.10 2.31
C GLU A 17 -6.93 -14.26 3.55
N ASP A 18 -6.24 -14.50 4.66
CA ASP A 18 -6.36 -13.68 5.87
C ASP A 18 -5.71 -12.31 5.65
N GLU A 19 -4.47 -12.28 5.14
CA GLU A 19 -3.76 -11.05 4.75
C GLU A 19 -4.17 -10.63 3.32
N LYS A 20 -5.13 -9.72 3.18
CA LYS A 20 -5.64 -9.30 1.84
C LYS A 20 -4.89 -8.10 1.30
N LEU A 21 -3.56 -8.20 1.23
CA LEU A 21 -2.66 -7.16 0.74
C LEU A 21 -2.08 -7.52 -0.63
N LEU A 22 -2.21 -6.63 -1.61
CA LEU A 22 -1.49 -6.73 -2.89
C LEU A 22 -0.63 -5.48 -3.11
N ILE A 23 0.66 -5.67 -3.36
CA ILE A 23 1.64 -4.61 -3.62
C ILE A 23 1.92 -4.56 -5.12
N LEU A 24 1.60 -3.44 -5.76
CA LEU A 24 2.00 -3.11 -7.12
C LEU A 24 3.32 -2.33 -7.05
N ILE A 25 4.43 -2.96 -7.40
CA ILE A 25 5.77 -2.35 -7.30
C ILE A 25 6.34 -2.01 -8.68
N GLY A 26 7.08 -0.91 -8.75
CA GLY A 26 7.93 -0.59 -9.89
C GLY A 26 8.56 0.79 -9.76
N GLY A 27 9.46 1.11 -10.69
CA GLY A 27 10.15 2.40 -10.74
C GLY A 27 9.25 3.58 -11.12
N PRO A 28 9.81 4.81 -11.13
CA PRO A 28 9.13 5.99 -11.64
C PRO A 28 8.68 5.79 -13.10
N GLY A 29 7.44 6.16 -13.42
CA GLY A 29 6.92 6.03 -14.79
C GLY A 29 6.53 4.61 -15.22
N SER A 30 6.59 3.60 -14.34
CA SER A 30 6.20 2.21 -14.68
C SER A 30 4.70 1.99 -14.93
N GLY A 31 3.86 3.02 -14.72
CA GLY A 31 2.43 2.97 -15.00
C GLY A 31 1.53 2.57 -13.83
N LYS A 32 2.06 2.37 -12.62
CA LYS A 32 1.31 2.01 -11.40
C LYS A 32 0.06 2.87 -11.17
N SER A 33 0.21 4.20 -11.11
CA SER A 33 -0.92 5.10 -10.86
C SER A 33 -1.94 5.10 -11.99
N LYS A 34 -1.53 4.83 -13.24
CA LYS A 34 -2.47 4.63 -14.36
C LYS A 34 -3.29 3.35 -14.13
N LEU A 35 -2.61 2.25 -13.79
CA LEU A 35 -3.22 0.96 -13.53
C LEU A 35 -4.19 0.99 -12.34
N ILE A 36 -3.81 1.64 -11.23
CA ILE A 36 -4.72 1.82 -10.07
C ILE A 36 -5.96 2.63 -10.46
N ARG A 37 -5.81 3.69 -11.26
CA ARG A 37 -6.95 4.47 -11.74
C ARG A 37 -7.88 3.64 -12.63
N GLU A 38 -7.34 2.77 -13.48
CA GLU A 38 -8.16 1.84 -14.30
C GLU A 38 -8.94 0.85 -13.41
N LEU A 39 -8.38 0.40 -12.29
CA LEU A 39 -9.08 -0.48 -11.34
C LEU A 39 -10.26 0.20 -10.62
N THR A 40 -10.38 1.53 -10.66
CA THR A 40 -11.53 2.23 -10.04
C THR A 40 -12.85 1.98 -10.78
N PHE A 41 -12.81 1.44 -12.00
CA PHE A 41 -14.02 1.01 -12.72
C PHE A 41 -14.67 -0.25 -12.11
N GLN A 42 -13.99 -0.93 -11.18
CA GLN A 42 -14.56 -2.07 -10.46
C GLN A 42 -15.55 -1.61 -9.39
N ASP A 43 -16.69 -2.32 -9.31
CA ASP A 43 -17.75 -1.98 -8.36
C ASP A 43 -17.27 -1.99 -6.90
N GLY A 44 -17.42 -0.84 -6.24
CA GLY A 44 -17.05 -0.65 -4.83
C GLY A 44 -15.54 -0.52 -4.57
N TRP A 45 -14.69 -0.45 -5.58
CA TRP A 45 -13.26 -0.20 -5.40
C TRP A 45 -13.00 1.30 -5.33
N LYS A 46 -12.22 1.74 -4.33
CA LYS A 46 -11.94 3.17 -4.14
C LYS A 46 -10.45 3.41 -4.00
N ILE A 47 -9.98 4.45 -4.67
CA ILE A 47 -8.62 4.96 -4.54
C ILE A 47 -8.57 6.08 -3.50
N CYS A 48 -7.51 6.12 -2.69
CA CYS A 48 -7.09 7.27 -1.92
C CYS A 48 -5.57 7.44 -1.98
N GLU A 49 -5.10 8.65 -1.74
CA GLU A 49 -3.67 8.91 -1.58
C GLU A 49 -3.25 8.57 -0.14
N ALA A 50 -2.07 8.00 0.07
CA ALA A 50 -1.61 7.64 1.42
C ALA A 50 -1.63 8.82 2.41
N ARG A 51 -1.41 10.05 1.94
CA ARG A 51 -1.48 11.27 2.74
C ARG A 51 -2.89 11.58 3.25
N GLU A 52 -3.93 11.23 2.50
CA GLU A 52 -5.34 11.48 2.87
C GLU A 52 -5.81 10.63 4.05
N LEU A 53 -5.04 9.60 4.42
CA LEU A 53 -5.29 8.76 5.59
C LEU A 53 -4.87 9.42 6.91
N PHE A 54 -4.23 10.59 6.86
CA PHE A 54 -3.74 11.32 8.01
C PHE A 54 -4.39 12.70 8.06
N ASP A 55 -4.77 13.13 9.26
CA ASP A 55 -5.14 14.51 9.56
C ASP A 55 -3.95 15.28 10.16
N ASP A 56 -4.13 16.59 10.32
CA ASP A 56 -3.11 17.46 10.90
C ASP A 56 -2.84 17.13 12.38
N GLU A 57 -3.84 16.57 13.09
CA GLU A 57 -3.75 16.17 14.50
C GLU A 57 -2.83 14.94 14.70
N PHE A 58 -2.62 14.12 13.66
CA PHE A 58 -1.71 12.98 13.73
C PHE A 58 -0.30 13.37 14.21
N LEU A 59 0.20 14.54 13.79
CA LEU A 59 1.53 15.00 14.20
C LEU A 59 1.57 15.53 15.64
N GLU A 60 0.43 15.79 16.27
CA GLU A 60 0.33 16.13 17.69
C GLU A 60 0.50 14.90 18.60
N ILE A 61 0.29 13.70 18.05
CA ILE A 61 0.54 12.44 18.75
C ILE A 61 2.03 12.34 19.10
N PRO A 62 2.39 11.99 20.36
CA PRO A 62 3.78 11.75 20.73
C PRO A 62 4.43 10.74 19.79
N ARG A 63 5.65 11.06 19.31
CA ARG A 63 6.34 10.26 18.28
C ARG A 63 6.40 8.77 18.62
N ALA A 64 6.63 8.42 19.89
CA ALA A 64 6.71 7.04 20.36
C ALA A 64 5.39 6.27 20.24
N ASP A 65 4.25 6.96 20.30
CA ASP A 65 2.91 6.34 20.27
C ASP A 65 2.37 6.19 18.85
N ARG A 66 2.97 6.89 17.86
CA ARG A 66 2.50 6.93 16.47
C ARG A 66 2.39 5.55 15.81
N PRO A 67 3.35 4.60 15.93
CA PRO A 67 3.22 3.29 15.28
C PRO A 67 1.94 2.55 15.67
N GLU A 68 1.57 2.59 16.95
CA GLU A 68 0.39 1.91 17.47
C GLU A 68 -0.89 2.67 17.13
N LYS A 69 -0.93 3.99 17.39
CA LYS A 69 -2.13 4.81 17.14
C LYS A 69 -2.48 4.92 15.66
N ALA A 70 -1.48 4.93 14.77
CA ALA A 70 -1.69 5.01 13.32
C ALA A 70 -2.58 3.87 12.80
N ILE A 71 -2.44 2.65 13.32
CA ILE A 71 -3.26 1.50 12.90
C ILE A 71 -4.75 1.83 13.13
N SER A 72 -5.12 2.28 14.33
CA SER A 72 -6.51 2.59 14.66
C SER A 72 -7.08 3.79 13.87
N LEU A 73 -6.27 4.84 13.67
CA LEU A 73 -6.68 6.05 12.95
C LEU A 73 -6.87 5.77 11.47
N ILE A 74 -5.92 5.07 10.86
CA ILE A 74 -5.97 4.74 9.45
C ILE A 74 -7.06 3.69 9.19
N SER A 75 -7.24 2.69 10.07
CA SER A 75 -8.37 1.74 9.98
C SER A 75 -9.70 2.51 9.94
N THR A 76 -9.86 3.50 10.84
CA THR A 76 -11.05 4.37 10.84
C THR A 76 -11.21 5.15 9.53
N ALA A 77 -10.13 5.73 9.00
CA ALA A 77 -10.16 6.47 7.73
C ALA A 77 -10.53 5.56 6.54
N ILE A 78 -9.92 4.37 6.46
CA ILE A 78 -10.20 3.34 5.45
C ILE A 78 -11.68 2.90 5.52
N HIS A 79 -12.20 2.65 6.72
CA HIS A 79 -13.60 2.25 6.89
C HIS A 79 -14.61 3.33 6.46
N ARG A 80 -14.28 4.62 6.65
CA ARG A 80 -15.12 5.74 6.17
C ARG A 80 -15.25 5.77 4.64
N LEU A 81 -14.28 5.21 3.91
CA LEU A 81 -14.39 5.10 2.46
C LEU A 81 -15.56 4.19 2.05
N ASN A 82 -16.02 3.27 2.91
CA ASN A 82 -17.07 2.30 2.58
C ASN A 82 -16.79 1.61 1.23
N ALA A 83 -15.57 1.10 1.08
CA ALA A 83 -15.07 0.44 -0.12
C ALA A 83 -15.00 -1.07 0.10
N ARG A 84 -15.22 -1.84 -0.98
CA ARG A 84 -14.98 -3.28 -1.02
C ARG A 84 -13.48 -3.59 -1.08
N VAL A 85 -12.73 -2.74 -1.78
CA VAL A 85 -11.27 -2.78 -1.87
C VAL A 85 -10.77 -1.35 -1.81
N VAL A 86 -9.80 -1.09 -0.93
CA VAL A 86 -9.13 0.21 -0.83
C VAL A 86 -7.80 0.15 -1.56
N MET A 87 -7.62 1.03 -2.53
CA MET A 87 -6.38 1.18 -3.27
C MET A 87 -5.65 2.43 -2.77
N ILE A 88 -4.49 2.24 -2.15
CA ILE A 88 -3.70 3.33 -1.58
C ILE A 88 -2.56 3.66 -2.55
N ASP A 89 -2.65 4.82 -3.20
CA ASP A 89 -1.56 5.31 -4.06
C ASP A 89 -0.52 6.08 -3.22
N ASN A 90 0.68 6.22 -3.77
CA ASN A 90 1.76 7.03 -3.22
C ASN A 90 2.17 6.67 -1.77
N VAL A 91 2.29 5.37 -1.46
CA VAL A 91 2.65 4.90 -0.11
C VAL A 91 4.04 5.31 0.36
N GLU A 92 4.88 5.91 -0.49
CA GLU A 92 6.13 6.58 -0.10
C GLU A 92 5.93 7.57 1.06
N PHE A 93 4.75 8.19 1.15
CA PHE A 93 4.42 9.11 2.23
C PHE A 93 4.54 8.44 3.60
N LEU A 94 4.13 7.17 3.72
CA LEU A 94 4.15 6.41 4.97
C LEU A 94 5.57 6.19 5.51
N PHE A 95 6.58 6.24 4.64
CA PHE A 95 7.99 6.04 4.99
C PHE A 95 8.68 7.31 5.47
N ALA A 96 8.00 8.46 5.47
CA ALA A 96 8.58 9.71 5.96
C ALA A 96 9.01 9.56 7.43
N PRO A 97 10.28 9.81 7.78
CA PRO A 97 10.78 9.61 9.15
C PRO A 97 10.03 10.39 10.24
N ILE A 98 9.37 11.48 9.85
CA ILE A 98 8.54 12.30 10.74
C ILE A 98 7.30 11.55 11.22
N LEU A 99 6.75 10.62 10.43
CA LEU A 99 5.55 9.85 10.83
C LEU A 99 5.89 8.79 11.88
N ASN A 100 7.14 8.32 11.93
CA ASN A 100 7.60 7.27 12.85
C ASN A 100 6.69 6.03 12.82
N LEU A 101 6.49 5.46 11.64
CA LEU A 101 5.63 4.30 11.42
C LEU A 101 6.44 3.04 11.19
N ASN A 102 5.73 1.90 11.23
CA ASN A 102 6.17 0.62 10.64
C ASN A 102 5.27 0.33 9.42
N PRO A 103 5.48 0.97 8.25
CA PRO A 103 4.46 1.04 7.21
C PRO A 103 4.02 -0.32 6.68
N VAL A 104 4.97 -1.24 6.45
CA VAL A 104 4.65 -2.58 5.94
C VAL A 104 3.85 -3.38 6.95
N GLN A 105 4.27 -3.40 8.21
CA GLN A 105 3.55 -4.12 9.25
C GLN A 105 2.14 -3.55 9.44
N MET A 106 2.01 -2.22 9.45
CA MET A 106 0.73 -1.52 9.52
C MET A 106 -0.18 -1.89 8.34
N LEU A 107 0.32 -1.88 7.10
CA LEU A 107 -0.46 -2.29 5.91
C LEU A 107 -0.89 -3.76 5.99
N LYS A 108 -0.02 -4.66 6.47
CA LYS A 108 -0.36 -6.07 6.70
C LYS A 108 -1.49 -6.22 7.72
N ASP A 109 -1.40 -5.54 8.86
CA ASP A 109 -2.42 -5.63 9.91
C ASP A 109 -3.76 -5.04 9.46
N LEU A 110 -3.74 -3.88 8.79
CA LEU A 110 -4.94 -3.29 8.18
C LEU A 110 -5.56 -4.21 7.12
N SER A 111 -4.74 -4.95 6.37
CA SER A 111 -5.21 -5.83 5.28
C SER A 111 -6.01 -7.05 5.76
N LYS A 112 -5.90 -7.39 7.05
CA LYS A 112 -6.70 -8.46 7.67
C LYS A 112 -8.14 -8.02 7.89
N GLU A 113 -8.36 -6.73 8.11
CA GLU A 113 -9.68 -6.13 8.34
C GLU A 113 -10.33 -5.64 7.04
N CYS A 114 -9.54 -5.01 6.17
CA CYS A 114 -10.00 -4.40 4.92
C CYS A 114 -9.12 -4.87 3.75
N PRO A 115 -9.69 -5.28 2.60
CA PRO A 115 -8.87 -5.64 1.45
C PRO A 115 -8.14 -4.41 0.86
N ILE A 116 -6.81 -4.49 0.75
CA ILE A 116 -5.94 -3.36 0.36
C ILE A 116 -5.07 -3.72 -0.85
N ILE A 117 -5.00 -2.79 -1.81
CA ILE A 117 -3.98 -2.77 -2.86
C ILE A 117 -3.14 -1.51 -2.70
N VAL A 118 -1.82 -1.59 -2.80
CA VAL A 118 -0.95 -0.41 -2.70
C VAL A 118 -0.10 -0.22 -3.95
N SER A 119 0.14 1.03 -4.32
CA SER A 119 1.18 1.41 -5.29
C SER A 119 2.46 1.75 -4.55
N TRP A 120 3.53 1.05 -4.90
CA TRP A 120 4.82 1.14 -4.23
C TRP A 120 5.92 1.53 -5.21
N ARG A 121 6.63 2.63 -4.93
CA ARG A 121 7.79 3.05 -5.71
C ARG A 121 9.04 2.29 -5.27
N GLY A 122 9.64 1.55 -6.19
CA GLY A 122 10.89 0.82 -5.96
C GLY A 122 10.97 -0.43 -6.80
N SER A 123 11.77 -1.41 -6.38
CA SER A 123 12.03 -2.63 -7.15
C SER A 123 11.89 -3.91 -6.32
N LEU A 124 11.70 -5.04 -7.01
CA LEU A 124 11.72 -6.37 -6.40
C LEU A 124 12.97 -7.12 -6.86
N GLU A 125 13.85 -7.48 -5.92
CA GLU A 125 14.97 -8.39 -6.20
C GLU A 125 14.80 -9.69 -5.40
N GLY A 126 14.53 -10.79 -6.09
CA GLY A 126 14.18 -12.06 -5.44
C GLY A 126 12.88 -11.93 -4.65
N ASN A 127 12.95 -12.09 -3.32
CA ASN A 127 11.82 -11.89 -2.40
C ASN A 127 11.93 -10.57 -1.60
N THR A 128 12.85 -9.68 -1.98
CA THR A 128 13.08 -8.43 -1.26
C THR A 128 12.53 -7.26 -2.04
N LEU A 129 11.54 -6.58 -1.47
CA LEU A 129 11.06 -5.26 -1.91
C LEU A 129 12.07 -4.21 -1.48
N TYR A 130 12.49 -3.38 -2.41
CA TYR A 130 13.22 -2.15 -2.14
C TYR A 130 12.27 -0.97 -2.33
N PHE A 131 12.35 -0.03 -1.41
CA PHE A 131 11.66 1.24 -1.50
C PHE A 131 12.64 2.32 -1.95
N GLU A 132 12.24 3.07 -2.98
CA GLU A 132 13.02 4.18 -3.49
C GLU A 132 12.53 5.49 -2.88
N HIS A 133 13.44 6.27 -2.30
CA HIS A 133 13.14 7.59 -1.73
C HIS A 133 14.25 8.60 -2.02
N ASN A 134 13.88 9.80 -2.47
CA ASN A 134 14.82 10.90 -2.75
C ASN A 134 16.05 10.51 -3.61
N GLY A 135 15.85 9.61 -4.59
CA GLY A 135 16.91 9.14 -5.48
C GLY A 135 17.77 8.00 -4.93
N ASP A 136 17.53 7.54 -3.70
CA ASP A 136 18.11 6.31 -3.17
C ASP A 136 17.18 5.12 -3.49
N PRO A 137 17.54 4.23 -4.43
CA PRO A 137 16.71 3.08 -4.83
C PRO A 137 16.61 1.98 -3.78
N LYS A 138 17.43 2.02 -2.72
CA LYS A 138 17.44 0.99 -1.66
C LYS A 138 17.27 1.60 -0.26
N TYR A 139 16.60 2.76 -0.18
CA TYR A 139 16.38 3.52 1.06
C TYR A 139 15.81 2.66 2.19
N ALA A 140 14.83 1.80 1.89
CA ALA A 140 14.33 0.78 2.80
C ALA A 140 14.13 -0.56 2.08
N LYS A 141 14.14 -1.67 2.82
CA LYS A 141 13.92 -3.00 2.26
C LYS A 141 13.03 -3.87 3.15
N PHE A 142 12.25 -4.73 2.52
CA PHE A 142 11.32 -5.64 3.20
C PHE A 142 11.31 -6.98 2.49
N THR A 143 11.32 -8.06 3.27
CA THR A 143 11.20 -9.42 2.71
C THR A 143 9.73 -9.80 2.63
N ILE A 144 9.32 -10.31 1.47
CA ILE A 144 7.99 -10.87 1.25
C ILE A 144 8.03 -12.35 1.61
N GLU A 145 7.01 -12.79 2.35
CA GLU A 145 6.85 -14.20 2.71
C GLU A 145 6.25 -15.01 1.54
N ASP A 146 5.17 -14.52 0.92
CA ASP A 146 4.59 -15.09 -0.29
C ASP A 146 4.66 -14.09 -1.47
N PRO A 147 5.49 -14.37 -2.51
CA PRO A 147 5.59 -13.54 -3.71
C PRO A 147 4.27 -13.28 -4.45
N LYS A 148 3.21 -14.07 -4.20
CA LYS A 148 1.89 -13.83 -4.79
C LYS A 148 1.28 -12.48 -4.37
N HIS A 149 1.64 -11.95 -3.21
CA HIS A 149 1.21 -10.63 -2.72
C HIS A 149 1.88 -9.47 -3.45
N VAL A 150 2.75 -9.74 -4.42
CA VAL A 150 3.47 -8.70 -5.15
C VAL A 150 3.32 -8.88 -6.65
N MET A 151 3.11 -7.76 -7.35
CA MET A 151 3.17 -7.67 -8.80
C MET A 151 4.14 -6.57 -9.20
N SER A 152 5.21 -6.97 -9.90
CA SER A 152 6.17 -6.03 -10.50
C SER A 152 5.62 -5.50 -11.82
N LEU A 153 5.74 -4.19 -12.02
CA LEU A 153 5.41 -3.49 -13.27
C LEU A 153 6.65 -3.13 -14.10
N ASP A 154 7.85 -3.40 -13.57
CA ASP A 154 9.13 -3.26 -14.26
C ASP A 154 9.44 -4.46 -15.17
#